data_AF-A0A6A6AY21-F1
#
_entry.id   AF-A0A6A6AY21-F1
#
_cell.length_a   1.000
_cell.length_b   1.000
_cell.length_c   1.000
_cell.angle_alpha   90.00
_cell.angle_beta   90.00
_cell.angle_gamma   90.00
#
_symmetry.space_group_name_H-M   'P 1'
#
loop_
_entity.id
_entity.type
_entity.pdbx_description
1 polymer ?
#
loop_
_entity_poly.entity_id
_entity_poly.type
_entity_poly.pdbx_seq_one_letter_code
_entity_poly.pdbx_strand_id
1 'polypeptide(L)'
;MAATKIHVSIAVFKGDPVDYQIFRHTMLWFRFADQLPPVSIDVMGPPQEFQFQVRENYDPSQSRDFAKEVSVGYLRVAMTKPQLVNLISQTPLENSNPEFNCQVWVEAALKRLQAQNYISEDEYRAGVDGMVDAIMEARDEP
;
A
#
# COMPACT_ATOMS: atom_id res chain seq x y z
N MET A 1 2.53 -22.40 -7.01
CA MET A 1 1.51 -21.86 -6.10
C MET A 1 0.19 -21.76 -6.85
N ALA A 2 -0.94 -22.01 -6.18
CA ALA A 2 -2.26 -21.89 -6.80
C ALA A 2 -2.68 -20.41 -6.90
N ALA A 3 -3.50 -20.09 -7.90
CA ALA A 3 -4.12 -18.77 -7.99
C ALA A 3 -5.28 -18.70 -7.00
N THR A 4 -5.43 -17.58 -6.31
CA THR A 4 -6.43 -17.40 -5.26
C THR A 4 -7.01 -15.98 -5.30
N LYS A 5 -8.16 -15.78 -4.66
CA LYS A 5 -8.72 -14.44 -4.45
C LYS A 5 -7.82 -13.67 -3.48
N ILE A 6 -7.54 -12.43 -3.82
CA ILE A 6 -6.66 -11.55 -3.05
C ILE A 6 -7.47 -10.34 -2.61
N HIS A 7 -7.50 -10.08 -1.31
CA HIS A 7 -8.03 -8.83 -0.76
C HIS A 7 -6.88 -7.83 -0.63
N VAL A 8 -7.12 -6.59 -1.05
CA VAL A 8 -6.19 -5.48 -1.01
C VAL A 8 -6.65 -4.49 0.06
N SER A 9 -5.71 -4.07 0.89
CA SER A 9 -5.89 -2.98 1.84
C SER A 9 -4.66 -2.08 1.84
N ILE A 10 -4.82 -0.87 2.38
CA ILE A 10 -3.72 0.04 2.67
C ILE A 10 -3.57 0.05 4.20
N ALA A 11 -2.36 -0.21 4.68
CA ALA A 11 -2.00 0.01 6.07
C ALA A 11 -1.37 1.39 6.20
N VAL A 12 -1.86 2.17 7.16
CA VAL A 12 -1.33 3.49 7.51
C VAL A 12 -0.71 3.41 8.89
N PHE A 13 0.50 3.94 9.03
CA PHE A 13 1.24 3.98 10.28
C PHE A 13 1.47 5.42 10.73
N LYS A 14 1.53 5.63 12.04
CA LYS A 14 1.89 6.91 12.64
C LYS A 14 3.32 7.30 12.28
N GLY A 15 3.58 8.60 12.19
CA GLY A 15 4.94 9.12 12.13
C GLY A 15 5.68 8.94 13.46
N ASP A 16 6.97 8.62 13.40
CA ASP A 16 7.90 8.48 14.53
C ASP A 16 9.12 9.39 14.28
N PRO A 17 9.51 10.32 15.19
CA PRO A 17 9.00 10.53 16.56
C PRO A 17 7.76 11.44 16.67
N VAL A 18 7.33 12.06 15.57
CA VAL A 18 6.18 12.96 15.57
C VAL A 18 5.18 12.52 14.50
N ASP A 19 3.93 12.39 14.91
CA ASP A 19 2.83 11.96 14.04
C ASP A 19 2.25 13.15 13.26
N TYR A 20 2.99 13.57 12.23
CA TYR A 20 2.53 14.52 11.20
C TYR A 20 2.11 13.80 9.92
N GLN A 21 1.26 14.44 9.13
CA GLN A 21 0.71 13.88 7.90
C GLN A 21 1.81 13.45 6.93
N ILE A 22 2.84 14.27 6.71
CA ILE A 22 3.95 13.94 5.81
C ILE A 22 4.83 12.79 6.30
N PHE A 23 4.78 12.47 7.61
CA PHE A 23 5.59 11.43 8.24
C PHE A 23 4.83 10.11 8.40
N ARG A 24 3.52 10.08 8.11
CA ARG A 24 2.78 8.82 8.12
C ARG A 24 3.25 7.93 6.98
N HIS A 25 3.54 6.68 7.33
CA HIS A 25 3.95 5.66 6.37
C HIS A 25 2.75 4.91 5.84
N THR A 26 2.77 4.56 4.56
CA THR A 26 1.70 3.79 3.90
C THR A 26 2.26 2.58 3.18
N MET A 27 1.51 1.48 3.24
CA MET A 27 1.91 0.19 2.70
C MET A 27 0.70 -0.53 2.11
N LEU A 28 0.88 -1.24 1.00
CA LEU A 28 -0.13 -2.15 0.49
C LEU A 28 -0.07 -3.48 1.25
N TRP A 29 -1.23 -3.96 1.68
CA TRP A 29 -1.38 -5.22 2.40
C TRP A 29 -2.30 -6.16 1.64
N PHE A 30 -1.79 -7.34 1.31
CA PHE A 30 -2.49 -8.35 0.52
C PHE A 30 -2.74 -9.61 1.33
N ARG A 31 -4.01 -10.02 1.39
CA ARG A 31 -4.45 -11.25 2.06
C ARG A 31 -5.05 -12.22 1.05
N PHE A 32 -4.67 -13.49 1.18
CA PHE A 32 -5.01 -14.55 0.25
C PHE A 32 -6.10 -15.45 0.84
N ALA A 33 -7.11 -15.80 0.05
CA ALA A 33 -8.28 -16.55 0.55
C ALA A 33 -7.99 -18.01 0.97
N ASP A 34 -6.84 -18.56 0.57
CA ASP A 34 -6.41 -19.94 0.81
C ASP A 34 -5.49 -20.08 2.03
N GLN A 35 -5.55 -19.12 2.96
CA GLN A 35 -4.71 -19.06 4.16
C GLN A 35 -3.20 -18.99 3.86
N LEU A 36 -2.81 -18.64 2.62
CA LEU A 36 -1.43 -18.32 2.34
C LEU A 36 -0.99 -17.11 3.19
N PRO A 37 0.27 -17.08 3.66
CA PRO A 37 0.78 -15.96 4.43
C PRO A 37 0.57 -14.64 3.69
N PRO A 38 0.15 -13.56 4.38
CA PRO A 38 -0.04 -12.26 3.75
C PRO A 38 1.27 -11.75 3.16
N VAL A 39 1.15 -10.80 2.25
CA VAL A 39 2.28 -10.05 1.72
C VAL A 39 1.99 -8.58 1.90
N SER A 40 2.98 -7.85 2.39
CA SER A 40 2.91 -6.40 2.45
C SER A 40 4.01 -5.79 1.60
N ILE A 41 3.69 -4.74 0.86
CA ILE A 41 4.57 -4.13 -0.15
C ILE A 41 4.53 -2.62 0.01
N ASP A 42 5.70 -2.00 0.07
CA ASP A 42 5.89 -0.56 0.21
C ASP A 42 7.17 -0.10 -0.49
N VAL A 43 7.43 1.20 -0.37
CA VAL A 43 8.72 1.79 -0.69
C VAL A 43 9.29 2.44 0.55
N MET A 44 10.58 2.25 0.77
CA MET A 44 11.28 2.66 1.98
C MET A 44 12.67 3.18 1.61
N GLY A 45 13.14 4.17 2.35
CA GLY A 45 14.41 4.84 2.11
C GLY A 45 14.29 6.33 2.41
N PRO A 46 15.42 7.06 2.42
CA PRO A 46 15.36 8.51 2.50
C PRO A 46 14.79 9.09 1.19
N PRO A 47 14.32 10.35 1.21
CA PRO A 47 13.89 11.05 0.01
C PRO A 47 14.91 10.89 -1.13
N GLN A 48 14.41 10.63 -2.34
CA GLN A 48 15.21 10.39 -3.56
C GLN A 48 16.03 9.09 -3.59
N GLU A 49 15.95 8.24 -2.57
CA GLU A 49 16.61 6.92 -2.54
C GLU A 49 15.66 5.80 -2.10
N PHE A 50 14.37 5.93 -2.42
CA PHE A 50 13.39 4.91 -2.11
C PHE A 50 13.67 3.60 -2.86
N GLN A 51 13.42 2.50 -2.17
CA GLN A 51 13.56 1.15 -2.69
C GLN A 51 12.27 0.37 -2.47
N PHE A 52 11.92 -0.45 -3.46
CA PHE A 52 10.81 -1.38 -3.37
C PHE A 52 11.09 -2.46 -2.31
N GLN A 53 10.15 -2.66 -1.40
CA GLN A 53 10.24 -3.68 -0.35
C GLN A 53 9.05 -4.64 -0.38
N VAL A 54 9.34 -5.92 -0.14
CA VAL A 54 8.33 -6.97 0.01
C VAL A 54 8.55 -7.64 1.35
N ARG A 55 7.51 -7.66 2.17
CA ARG A 55 7.49 -8.32 3.48
C ARG A 55 6.53 -9.49 3.44
N GLU A 56 7.12 -10.68 3.41
CA GLU A 56 6.39 -11.95 3.49
C GLU A 56 5.94 -12.21 4.93
N ASN A 57 4.71 -12.72 5.11
CA ASN A 57 4.17 -13.09 6.41
C ASN A 57 4.18 -11.95 7.45
N TYR A 58 4.15 -10.70 6.98
CA TYR A 58 4.05 -9.53 7.83
C TYR A 58 2.60 -9.04 7.89
N ASP A 59 2.09 -8.93 9.12
CA ASP A 59 0.79 -8.34 9.43
C ASP A 59 1.00 -6.92 9.99
N PRO A 60 0.68 -5.86 9.21
CA PRO A 60 0.78 -4.47 9.64
C PRO A 60 0.07 -4.16 10.96
N SER A 61 -1.06 -4.84 11.24
CA SER A 61 -1.90 -4.56 12.42
C SER A 61 -1.21 -4.90 13.75
N GLN A 62 -0.14 -5.70 13.70
CA GLN A 62 0.66 -6.07 14.88
C GLN A 62 1.71 -5.00 15.23
N SER A 63 1.90 -3.97 14.39
CA SER A 63 2.81 -2.87 14.70
C SER A 63 2.23 -1.96 15.77
N ARG A 64 3.08 -1.49 16.69
CA ARG A 64 2.72 -0.44 17.67
C ARG A 64 2.34 0.89 16.99
N ASP A 65 2.88 1.11 15.80
CA ASP A 65 2.72 2.34 15.03
C ASP A 65 1.54 2.24 14.05
N PHE A 66 0.86 1.09 13.99
CA PHE A 66 -0.32 0.92 13.15
C PHE A 66 -1.41 1.91 13.54
N ALA A 67 -1.83 2.75 12.60
CA ALA A 67 -2.87 3.75 12.80
C ALA A 67 -4.21 3.25 12.29
N LYS A 68 -4.25 2.79 11.03
CA LYS A 68 -5.50 2.44 10.36
C LYS A 68 -5.29 1.46 9.21
N GLU A 69 -6.30 0.64 8.97
CA GLU A 69 -6.44 -0.12 7.74
C GLU A 69 -7.56 0.48 6.89
N VAL A 70 -7.27 0.64 5.60
CA VAL A 70 -8.22 1.09 4.59
C VAL A 70 -8.46 -0.06 3.63
N SER A 71 -9.66 -0.65 3.68
CA SER A 71 -10.02 -1.72 2.75
C SER A 71 -10.28 -1.16 1.36
N VAL A 72 -9.57 -1.67 0.35
CA VAL A 72 -9.77 -1.30 -1.06
C VAL A 72 -10.78 -2.23 -1.70
N GLY A 73 -10.62 -3.55 -1.54
CA GLY A 73 -11.52 -4.54 -2.14
C GLY A 73 -10.81 -5.84 -2.53
N TYR A 74 -11.49 -6.68 -3.32
CA TYR A 74 -10.90 -7.91 -3.86
C TYR A 74 -10.42 -7.70 -5.29
N LEU A 75 -9.24 -8.25 -5.61
CA LEU A 75 -8.81 -8.31 -7.00
C LEU A 75 -9.81 -9.13 -7.82
N ARG A 76 -10.21 -8.61 -8.98
CA ARG A 76 -11.14 -9.30 -9.91
C ARG A 76 -10.59 -10.59 -10.50
N VAL A 77 -9.27 -10.68 -10.58
CA VAL A 77 -8.57 -11.82 -11.16
C VAL A 77 -7.77 -12.52 -10.07
N ALA A 78 -8.03 -13.81 -9.91
CA ALA A 78 -7.22 -14.64 -9.03
C ALA A 78 -5.80 -14.76 -9.60
N MET A 79 -4.79 -14.63 -8.74
CA MET A 79 -3.40 -14.76 -9.14
C MET A 79 -2.57 -15.41 -8.05
N THR A 80 -1.40 -15.89 -8.41
CA THR A 80 -0.41 -16.39 -7.46
C THR A 80 0.32 -15.22 -6.79
N LYS A 81 0.86 -15.46 -5.59
CA LYS A 81 1.69 -14.48 -4.89
C LYS A 81 2.84 -13.90 -5.74
N PRO A 82 3.64 -14.69 -6.50
CA PRO A 82 4.71 -14.14 -7.34
C PRO A 82 4.17 -13.28 -8.49
N GLN A 83 3.03 -13.63 -9.07
CA GLN A 83 2.39 -12.80 -10.09
C GLN A 83 1.95 -11.46 -9.52
N LEU A 84 1.38 -11.45 -8.30
CA LEU A 84 1.04 -10.23 -7.59
C LEU A 84 2.28 -9.36 -7.34
N VAL A 85 3.33 -9.93 -6.74
CA VAL A 85 4.57 -9.18 -6.45
C VAL A 85 5.17 -8.59 -7.74
N ASN A 86 5.23 -9.39 -8.82
CA ASN A 86 5.73 -8.94 -10.12
C ASN A 86 4.84 -7.85 -10.76
N LEU A 87 3.53 -7.88 -10.52
CA LEU A 87 2.61 -6.85 -11.00
C LEU A 87 2.85 -5.51 -10.28
N ILE A 88 2.99 -5.55 -8.96
CA ILE A 88 3.17 -4.36 -8.12
C ILE A 88 4.57 -3.77 -8.27
N SER A 89 5.61 -4.59 -8.45
CA SER A 89 6.99 -4.14 -8.64
C SER A 89 7.22 -3.33 -9.92
N GLN A 90 6.27 -3.37 -10.86
CA GLN A 90 6.29 -2.55 -12.06
C GLN A 90 5.78 -1.12 -11.83
N THR A 91 5.39 -0.77 -10.59
CA THR A 91 5.06 0.61 -10.20
C THR A 91 6.35 1.42 -10.15
N PRO A 92 6.49 2.50 -10.93
CA PRO A 92 7.73 3.29 -10.99
C PRO A 92 8.16 3.85 -9.63
N LEU A 93 9.48 3.92 -9.43
CA LEU A 93 10.09 4.67 -8.34
C LEU A 93 10.55 6.02 -8.90
N GLU A 94 9.90 7.11 -8.50
CA GLU A 94 10.20 8.45 -8.99
C GLU A 94 11.22 9.15 -8.10
N ASN A 95 12.37 8.52 -7.88
CA ASN A 95 13.42 9.04 -7.01
C ASN A 95 14.01 10.39 -7.44
N SER A 96 13.76 10.86 -8.67
CA SER A 96 14.12 12.22 -9.10
C SER A 96 13.10 13.29 -8.69
N ASN A 97 11.93 12.91 -8.21
CA ASN A 97 10.87 13.82 -7.77
C ASN A 97 10.99 14.04 -6.25
N PRO A 98 11.22 15.29 -5.78
CA PRO A 98 11.38 15.57 -4.35
C PRO A 98 10.11 15.33 -3.53
N GLU A 99 8.94 15.35 -4.16
CA GLU A 99 7.65 15.09 -3.52
C GLU A 99 7.30 13.59 -3.48
N PHE A 100 8.09 12.74 -4.13
CA PHE A 100 7.84 11.30 -4.15
C PHE A 100 8.08 10.70 -2.76
N ASN A 101 7.12 9.93 -2.29
CA ASN A 101 7.15 9.22 -1.01
C ASN A 101 6.30 7.95 -1.10
N CYS A 102 6.15 7.25 0.03
CA CYS A 102 5.36 6.02 0.09
C CYS A 102 3.85 6.23 -0.17
N GLN A 103 3.29 7.39 0.18
CA GLN A 103 1.87 7.72 -0.04
C GLN A 103 1.58 7.87 -1.54
N VAL A 104 2.43 8.64 -2.24
CA VAL A 104 2.37 8.80 -3.71
C VAL A 104 2.57 7.46 -4.42
N TRP A 105 3.50 6.64 -3.94
CA TRP A 105 3.73 5.32 -4.53
C TRP A 105 2.54 4.36 -4.36
N VAL A 106 1.90 4.34 -3.18
CA VAL A 106 0.70 3.53 -2.93
C VAL A 106 -0.43 3.94 -3.87
N GLU A 107 -0.68 5.24 -4.03
CA GLU A 107 -1.65 5.75 -4.99
C GLU A 107 -1.33 5.26 -6.42
N ALA A 108 -0.08 5.41 -6.87
CA ALA A 108 0.36 4.99 -8.19
C ALA A 108 0.18 3.47 -8.42
N ALA A 109 0.46 2.66 -7.40
CA ALA A 109 0.26 1.21 -7.45
C ALA A 109 -1.23 0.84 -7.54
N LEU A 110 -2.11 1.51 -6.78
CA LEU A 110 -3.57 1.31 -6.90
C LEU A 110 -4.09 1.77 -8.26
N LYS A 111 -3.59 2.90 -8.79
CA LYS A 111 -3.93 3.40 -10.12
C LYS A 111 -3.55 2.39 -11.19
N ARG A 112 -2.40 1.73 -11.06
CA ARG A 112 -1.97 0.65 -11.95
C ARG A 112 -2.90 -0.56 -11.90
N LEU A 113 -3.33 -0.98 -10.72
CA LEU A 113 -4.32 -2.05 -10.56
C LEU A 113 -5.65 -1.69 -11.24
N GLN A 114 -6.10 -0.45 -11.07
CA GLN A 114 -7.33 0.08 -11.69
C GLN A 114 -7.22 0.13 -13.22
N ALA A 115 -6.13 0.66 -13.76
CA ALA A 115 -5.90 0.76 -15.20
C ALA A 115 -5.85 -0.60 -15.90
N GLN A 116 -5.48 -1.66 -15.18
CA GLN A 116 -5.47 -3.04 -15.67
C GLN A 116 -6.75 -3.82 -15.29
N ASN A 117 -7.79 -3.14 -14.80
CA ASN A 117 -9.09 -3.69 -14.40
C ASN A 117 -9.05 -4.70 -13.23
N TYR A 118 -7.97 -4.75 -12.45
CA TYR A 118 -7.89 -5.60 -11.26
C TYR A 118 -8.76 -5.09 -10.11
N ILE A 119 -8.99 -3.78 -10.02
CA ILE A 119 -9.94 -3.11 -9.11
C ILE A 119 -10.76 -2.08 -9.89
N SER A 120 -11.94 -1.67 -9.39
CA SER A 120 -12.82 -0.70 -10.05
C SER A 120 -12.28 0.70 -9.87
N GLU A 121 -12.82 1.63 -10.64
CA GLU A 121 -12.69 3.05 -10.33
C GLU A 121 -13.22 3.40 -8.95
N ASP A 122 -14.37 2.83 -8.53
CA ASP A 122 -14.94 3.08 -7.20
C ASP A 122 -14.04 2.52 -6.08
N GLU A 123 -13.53 1.29 -6.21
CA GLU A 123 -12.58 0.71 -5.25
C GLU A 123 -11.27 1.50 -5.19
N TYR A 124 -10.75 1.98 -6.34
CA TYR A 124 -9.58 2.85 -6.39
C TYR A 124 -9.81 4.17 -5.64
N ARG A 125 -10.92 4.87 -5.94
CA ARG A 125 -11.27 6.14 -5.30
C ARG A 125 -11.47 5.96 -3.80
N ALA A 126 -12.27 4.98 -3.40
CA ALA A 126 -12.50 4.69 -1.98
C ALA A 126 -11.21 4.34 -1.23
N GLY A 127 -10.28 3.62 -1.89
CA GLY A 127 -8.97 3.31 -1.33
C GLY A 127 -8.10 4.55 -1.12
N VAL A 128 -7.98 5.41 -2.13
CA VAL A 128 -7.18 6.64 -2.07
C VAL A 128 -7.80 7.65 -1.10
N ASP A 129 -9.11 7.91 -1.20
CA ASP A 129 -9.81 8.83 -0.31
C ASP A 129 -9.70 8.36 1.15
N GLY A 130 -9.89 7.05 1.39
CA GLY A 130 -9.72 6.48 2.73
C GLY A 130 -8.29 6.57 3.27
N MET A 131 -7.27 6.47 2.39
CA MET A 131 -5.87 6.69 2.76
C MET A 131 -5.62 8.14 3.13
N VAL A 132 -6.13 9.09 2.34
CA VAL A 132 -6.01 10.53 2.61
C VAL A 132 -6.70 10.88 3.93
N ASP A 133 -7.93 10.43 4.15
CA ASP A 133 -8.65 10.61 5.41
C ASP A 133 -7.85 10.02 6.58
N ALA A 134 -7.29 8.83 6.40
CA ALA A 134 -6.45 8.19 7.40
C ALA A 134 -5.15 8.97 7.65
N ILE A 135 -4.56 9.63 6.66
CA ILE A 135 -3.38 10.49 6.86
C ILE A 135 -3.78 11.76 7.62
N MET A 136 -4.87 12.41 7.23
CA MET A 136 -5.37 13.66 7.82
C MET A 136 -5.80 13.56 9.29
N GLU A 137 -5.94 12.35 9.83
CA GLU A 137 -6.12 12.13 11.28
C GLU A 137 -4.85 12.50 12.10
N ALA A 138 -3.68 12.66 11.47
CA ALA A 138 -2.48 13.20 12.10
C ALA A 138 -2.51 14.72 12.20
N ARG A 139 -1.60 15.29 13.00
CA ARG A 139 -1.43 16.74 13.07
C ARG A 139 -0.84 17.26 11.76
N ASP A 140 -1.21 18.47 11.38
CA ASP A 140 -0.48 19.22 10.36
C ASP A 140 0.93 19.56 10.88
N GLU A 141 1.88 19.75 9.96
CA GLU A 141 3.19 20.27 10.32
C GLU A 141 3.09 21.72 10.85
N PRO A 142 4.00 22.16 11.74
CA PRO A 142 4.02 23.52 12.29
C PRO A 142 4.30 24.63 11.27
#